data_AF-A0A2H9QL85-F1
#
_entry.id   AF-A0A2H9QL85-F1
#
_cell.length_a   1.000
_cell.length_b   1.000
_cell.length_c   1.000
_cell.angle_alpha   90.00
_cell.angle_beta   90.00
_cell.angle_gamma   90.00
#
_symmetry.space_group_name_H-M   'P 1'
#
loop_
_entity.id
_entity.type
_entity.pdbx_description
1 polymer ?
#
loop_
_entity_poly.entity_id
_entity_poly.type
_entity_poly.pdbx_seq_one_letter_code
_entity_poly.pdbx_strand_id
1 'polypeptide(L)'
;DDALDYIAKKIGITQARDIRIERIREVVDRYLLPHLGTERGDRIYKAYNLCKMLKKYIKVSNGELETDDKDHYMNKRLKLSGDLLADLFRVNLKVLIADILYNFQRIVKRGKFPSIKSVIRDKLLTSRIYSSMATGTWVGGRKGISQRIQRLNFLDTL
;
A
#
# COMPACT_ATOMS: atom_id res chain seq x y z
N ASP A 1 -5.38 28.76 -5.31
CA ASP A 1 -4.83 27.73 -6.23
C ASP A 1 -3.34 27.83 -6.51
N ASP A 2 -2.68 28.98 -6.30
CA ASP A 2 -1.24 29.13 -6.60
C ASP A 2 -0.34 28.18 -5.81
N ALA A 3 -0.68 27.89 -4.54
CA ALA A 3 0.05 26.91 -3.74
C ALA A 3 -0.02 25.48 -4.33
N LEU A 4 -1.15 25.09 -4.94
CA LEU A 4 -1.30 23.79 -5.60
C LEU A 4 -0.47 23.72 -6.88
N ASP A 5 -0.45 24.81 -7.66
CA ASP A 5 0.40 24.91 -8.86
C ASP A 5 1.90 24.89 -8.50
N TYR A 6 2.30 25.52 -7.40
CA TYR A 6 3.67 25.44 -6.89
C TYR A 6 4.08 24.00 -6.52
N ILE A 7 3.22 23.28 -5.81
CA ILE A 7 3.44 21.86 -5.49
C ILE A 7 3.53 21.03 -6.78
N ALA A 8 2.66 21.28 -7.75
CA ALA A 8 2.68 20.57 -9.04
C ALA A 8 3.98 20.77 -9.81
N LYS A 9 4.49 22.02 -9.85
CA LYS A 9 5.78 22.35 -10.46
C LYS A 9 6.94 21.64 -9.76
N LYS A 10 6.92 21.59 -8.42
CA LYS A 10 7.97 20.91 -7.63
C LYS A 10 7.97 19.40 -7.82
N ILE A 11 6.80 18.79 -8.04
CA ILE A 11 6.66 17.36 -8.39
C ILE A 11 7.09 17.07 -9.84
N GLY A 12 7.21 18.10 -10.68
CA GLY A 12 7.62 17.96 -12.08
C GLY A 12 6.47 17.58 -13.03
N ILE A 13 5.24 17.95 -12.70
CA ILE A 13 4.10 17.72 -13.62
C ILE A 13 4.14 18.80 -14.71
N THR A 14 4.29 18.39 -15.98
CA THR A 14 4.45 19.28 -17.15
C THR A 14 3.15 19.65 -17.87
N GLN A 15 2.00 19.18 -17.38
CA GLN A 15 0.69 19.38 -18.01
C GLN A 15 0.19 20.84 -17.90
N ALA A 16 -0.90 21.17 -18.60
CA ALA A 16 -1.57 22.47 -18.46
C ALA A 16 -1.99 22.76 -16.99
N ARG A 17 -2.05 24.03 -16.62
CA ARG A 17 -2.29 24.48 -15.23
C ARG A 17 -3.49 23.80 -14.57
N ASP A 18 -4.62 23.72 -15.28
CA ASP A 18 -5.86 23.15 -14.72
C ASP A 18 -5.74 21.66 -14.44
N ILE A 19 -5.14 20.91 -15.37
CA ILE A 19 -4.87 19.46 -15.22
C ILE A 19 -3.92 19.22 -14.05
N ARG A 20 -2.91 20.07 -13.88
CA ARG A 20 -1.96 19.97 -12.77
C ARG A 20 -2.63 20.18 -11.42
N ILE A 21 -3.45 21.22 -11.31
CA ILE A 21 -4.16 21.52 -10.06
C ILE A 21 -5.06 20.35 -9.68
N GLU A 22 -5.82 19.80 -10.63
CA GLU A 22 -6.71 18.68 -10.36
C GLU A 22 -5.94 17.42 -9.95
N ARG A 23 -4.83 17.13 -10.62
CA ARG A 23 -3.95 16.02 -10.24
C ARG A 23 -3.37 16.18 -8.84
N ILE A 24 -2.98 17.40 -8.43
CA ILE A 24 -2.51 17.64 -7.06
C ILE A 24 -3.63 17.47 -6.04
N ARG A 25 -4.87 17.87 -6.37
CA ARG A 25 -6.02 17.60 -5.51
C ARG A 25 -6.20 16.09 -5.28
N GLU A 26 -6.11 15.28 -6.33
CA GLU A 26 -6.14 13.82 -6.20
C GLU A 26 -4.98 13.28 -5.34
N VAL A 27 -3.78 13.85 -5.47
CA VAL A 27 -2.62 13.44 -4.67
C VAL A 27 -2.86 13.71 -3.18
N VAL A 28 -3.36 14.91 -2.85
CA VAL A 28 -3.73 15.29 -1.49
C VAL A 28 -4.82 14.37 -0.92
N ASP A 29 -5.77 13.96 -1.75
CA ASP A 29 -6.86 13.09 -1.30
C ASP A 29 -6.40 11.65 -1.09
N ARG A 30 -5.68 11.07 -2.04
CA ARG A 30 -5.36 9.63 -2.02
C ARG A 30 -4.06 9.26 -1.32
N TYR A 31 -3.11 10.18 -1.20
CA TYR A 31 -1.75 9.86 -0.73
C TYR A 31 -1.35 10.60 0.54
N LEU A 32 -1.86 11.81 0.79
CA LEU A 32 -1.59 12.51 2.05
C LEU A 32 -2.44 11.90 3.17
N LEU A 33 -1.80 11.31 4.17
CA LEU A 33 -2.45 10.70 5.36
C LEU A 33 -3.69 9.84 5.00
N PRO A 34 -3.53 8.79 4.18
CA PRO A 34 -4.67 8.07 3.60
C PRO A 34 -5.51 7.30 4.63
N HIS A 35 -4.97 7.04 5.82
CA HIS A 35 -5.67 6.37 6.92
C HIS A 35 -6.75 7.26 7.57
N LEU A 36 -6.73 8.57 7.32
CA LEU A 36 -7.75 9.51 7.81
C LEU A 36 -8.92 9.66 6.84
N GLY A 37 -8.78 9.13 5.62
CA GLY A 37 -9.79 9.26 4.58
C GLY A 37 -9.18 9.63 3.22
N THR A 38 -9.93 9.34 2.17
CA THR A 38 -9.53 9.56 0.77
C THR A 38 -10.48 10.48 0.02
N GLU A 39 -11.42 11.11 0.72
CA GLU A 39 -12.40 12.00 0.12
C GLU A 39 -12.03 13.47 0.34
N ARG A 40 -12.63 14.35 -0.46
CA ARG A 40 -12.41 15.80 -0.36
C ARG A 40 -12.85 16.36 0.99
N GLY A 41 -13.89 15.80 1.60
CA GLY A 41 -14.37 16.18 2.93
C GLY A 41 -13.36 15.90 4.04
N ASP A 42 -12.51 14.87 3.87
CA ASP A 42 -11.56 14.44 4.90
C ASP A 42 -10.34 15.36 5.04
N ARG A 43 -10.16 16.29 4.09
CA ARG A 43 -9.01 17.22 4.07
C ARG A 43 -8.88 18.01 5.36
N ILE A 44 -9.98 18.35 6.01
CA ILE A 44 -9.97 19.09 7.28
C ILE A 44 -9.32 18.27 8.41
N TYR A 45 -9.61 16.97 8.49
CA TYR A 45 -9.00 16.08 9.48
C TYR A 45 -7.51 15.89 9.21
N LYS A 46 -7.11 15.85 7.95
CA LYS A 46 -5.69 15.82 7.56
C LYS A 46 -4.97 17.08 8.00
N ALA A 47 -5.57 18.26 7.79
CA ALA A 47 -5.01 19.54 8.23
C ALA A 47 -4.81 19.58 9.75
N TYR A 48 -5.82 19.19 10.54
CA TYR A 48 -5.67 19.14 11.99
C TYR A 48 -4.55 18.19 12.45
N ASN A 49 -4.40 17.03 11.82
CA ASN A 49 -3.33 16.10 12.17
C ASN A 49 -1.94 16.63 11.79
N LEU A 50 -1.80 17.31 10.65
CA LEU A 50 -0.55 17.99 10.29
C LEU A 50 -0.17 19.05 11.31
N CYS A 51 -1.12 19.87 11.76
CA CYS A 51 -0.88 20.85 12.82
C CYS A 51 -0.46 20.18 14.14
N LYS A 52 -1.07 19.05 14.51
CA LYS A 52 -0.66 18.26 15.69
C LYS A 52 0.77 17.75 15.57
N MET A 53 1.15 17.20 14.41
CA MET A 53 2.51 16.73 14.13
C MET A 53 3.53 17.87 14.22
N LEU A 54 3.22 19.02 13.61
CA LEU A 54 4.08 20.20 13.65
C LEU A 54 4.23 20.76 15.07
N LYS A 55 3.12 20.82 15.84
CA LYS A 55 3.15 21.24 17.24
C LYS A 55 4.07 20.33 18.06
N LYS A 56 3.98 19.01 17.89
CA LYS A 56 4.86 18.06 18.58
C LYS A 56 6.33 18.30 18.21
N TYR A 57 6.61 18.49 16.92
CA TYR A 57 7.95 18.79 16.44
C TYR A 57 8.53 20.06 17.06
N ILE A 58 7.78 21.17 17.08
CA ILE A 58 8.22 22.44 17.66
C ILE A 58 8.54 22.28 19.15
N LYS A 59 7.67 21.58 19.90
CA LYS A 59 7.89 21.33 21.33
C LYS A 59 9.17 20.54 21.61
N VAL A 60 9.45 19.51 20.81
CA VAL A 60 10.68 18.75 20.92
C VAL A 60 11.89 19.62 20.55
N SER A 61 11.79 20.42 19.49
CA SER A 61 12.85 21.34 19.08
C SER A 61 13.16 22.42 20.13
N ASN A 62 12.15 22.86 20.89
CA ASN A 62 12.30 23.81 21.99
C ASN A 62 12.79 23.18 23.30
N GLY A 63 12.91 21.85 23.36
CA GLY A 63 13.25 21.13 24.60
C GLY A 63 12.12 21.02 25.62
N GLU A 64 10.87 21.34 25.25
CA GLU A 64 9.69 21.18 26.11
C GLU A 64 9.24 19.71 26.22
N LEU A 65 9.61 18.88 25.24
CA LEU A 65 9.31 17.45 25.18
C LEU A 65 10.56 16.68 24.75
N GLU A 66 10.70 15.46 25.26
CA GLU A 66 11.75 14.53 24.84
C GLU A 66 11.46 13.93 23.45
N THR A 67 12.50 13.43 22.81
CA THR A 67 12.39 12.68 21.55
C THR A 67 11.74 11.31 21.79
N ASP A 68 10.95 10.84 20.82
CA ASP A 68 10.31 9.52 20.91
C ASP A 68 11.36 8.39 20.93
N ASP A 69 11.26 7.48 21.90
CA ASP A 69 12.03 6.24 21.90
C ASP A 69 11.50 5.28 20.82
N LYS A 70 12.33 5.05 19.82
CA LYS A 70 12.02 4.18 18.70
C LYS A 70 11.90 2.72 19.14
N ASP A 71 12.63 2.28 20.16
CA ASP A 71 12.74 0.88 20.56
C ASP A 71 11.71 0.47 21.60
N HIS A 72 11.01 1.43 22.17
CA HIS A 72 9.86 1.17 23.03
C HIS A 72 8.80 0.31 22.32
N TYR A 73 8.47 -0.85 22.91
CA TYR A 73 7.57 -1.84 22.31
C TYR A 73 6.16 -1.33 22.01
N MET A 74 5.68 -0.31 22.72
CA MET A 74 4.39 0.34 22.43
C MET A 74 4.29 0.88 20.98
N ASN A 75 5.43 1.20 20.37
CA ASN A 75 5.52 1.73 19.01
C ASN A 75 5.72 0.63 17.96
N LYS A 76 5.91 -0.63 18.41
CA LYS A 76 6.13 -1.79 17.54
C LYS A 76 4.81 -2.55 17.37
N ARG A 77 4.62 -3.16 16.21
CA ARG A 77 3.48 -4.03 15.91
C ARG A 77 3.98 -5.35 15.36
N LEU A 78 3.59 -6.45 16.00
CA LEU A 78 3.84 -7.79 15.51
C LEU A 78 2.76 -8.16 14.49
N LYS A 79 3.17 -8.51 13.27
CA LYS A 79 2.27 -9.05 12.26
C LYS A 79 2.29 -10.57 12.35
N LEU A 80 1.13 -11.16 12.60
CA LEU A 80 0.97 -12.60 12.68
C LEU A 80 0.67 -13.18 11.29
N SER A 81 0.55 -14.51 11.22
CA SER A 81 0.25 -15.25 10.00
C SER A 81 -1.00 -14.71 9.28
N GLY A 82 -2.05 -14.35 10.01
CA GLY A 82 -3.27 -13.78 9.45
C GLY A 82 -3.05 -12.46 8.70
N ASP A 83 -2.36 -11.50 9.33
CA ASP A 83 -2.07 -10.19 8.71
C ASP A 83 -1.19 -10.36 7.47
N LEU A 84 -0.18 -11.22 7.57
CA LEU A 84 0.74 -11.50 6.48
C LEU A 84 0.00 -12.11 5.30
N LEU A 85 -0.81 -13.15 5.54
CA LEU A 85 -1.62 -13.81 4.50
C LEU A 85 -2.62 -12.85 3.87
N ALA A 86 -3.25 -11.98 4.65
CA ALA A 86 -4.16 -10.96 4.13
C ALA A 86 -3.43 -9.97 3.20
N ASP A 87 -2.23 -9.52 3.58
CA ASP A 87 -1.41 -8.64 2.74
C ASP A 87 -1.00 -9.35 1.43
N LEU A 88 -0.55 -10.61 1.52
CA LEU A 88 -0.16 -11.42 0.36
C LEU A 88 -1.35 -11.66 -0.59
N PHE A 89 -2.49 -12.05 -0.05
CA PHE A 89 -3.70 -12.31 -0.82
C PHE A 89 -4.21 -11.04 -1.50
N ARG A 90 -4.33 -9.93 -0.76
CA ARG A 90 -4.84 -8.65 -1.29
C ARG A 90 -4.03 -8.16 -2.49
N VAL A 91 -2.70 -8.23 -2.43
CA VAL A 91 -1.83 -7.80 -3.53
C VAL A 91 -1.99 -8.71 -4.74
N ASN A 92 -1.96 -10.03 -4.55
CA ASN A 92 -2.06 -10.97 -5.67
C ASN A 92 -3.47 -11.03 -6.28
N LEU A 93 -4.52 -10.80 -5.49
CA LEU A 93 -5.89 -10.67 -5.99
C LEU A 93 -6.04 -9.44 -6.89
N LYS A 94 -5.44 -8.30 -6.53
CA LYS A 94 -5.42 -7.11 -7.40
C LYS A 94 -4.71 -7.39 -8.73
N VAL A 95 -3.61 -8.15 -8.70
CA VAL A 95 -2.90 -8.59 -9.92
C VAL A 95 -3.80 -9.47 -10.77
N LEU A 96 -4.54 -10.41 -10.17
CA LEU A 96 -5.49 -11.26 -10.88
C LEU A 96 -6.62 -10.45 -11.53
N ILE A 97 -7.22 -9.51 -10.80
CA ILE A 97 -8.28 -8.63 -11.33
C ILE A 97 -7.77 -7.84 -12.53
N ALA A 98 -6.55 -7.28 -12.45
CA ALA A 98 -5.94 -6.56 -13.56
C ALA A 98 -5.68 -7.47 -14.79
N ASP A 99 -5.20 -8.70 -14.58
CA ASP A 99 -4.99 -9.67 -15.66
C ASP A 99 -6.32 -10.09 -16.31
N ILE A 100 -7.38 -10.29 -15.52
CA ILE A 100 -8.74 -10.58 -16.01
C ILE A 100 -9.23 -9.43 -16.89
N LEU A 101 -9.14 -8.18 -16.41
CA LEU A 101 -9.57 -7.01 -17.18
C LEU A 101 -8.80 -6.88 -18.49
N TYR A 102 -7.48 -7.08 -18.45
CA TYR A 102 -6.63 -7.05 -19.63
C TYR A 102 -7.00 -8.15 -20.65
N ASN A 103 -7.16 -9.39 -20.19
CA ASN A 103 -7.54 -10.52 -21.05
C ASN A 103 -8.92 -10.30 -21.69
N PHE A 104 -9.89 -9.80 -20.90
CA PHE A 104 -11.23 -9.47 -21.37
C PHE A 104 -11.17 -8.43 -22.49
N GLN A 105 -10.53 -7.28 -22.25
CA GLN A 105 -10.39 -6.21 -23.24
C GLN A 105 -9.69 -6.71 -24.52
N ARG A 106 -8.67 -7.55 -24.39
CA ARG A 106 -7.96 -8.12 -25.54
C ARG A 106 -8.83 -9.04 -26.38
N ILE A 107 -9.68 -9.88 -25.76
CA ILE A 107 -10.57 -10.80 -26.49
C ILE A 107 -11.70 -10.03 -27.18
N VAL A 108 -12.30 -9.06 -26.47
CA VAL A 108 -13.37 -8.21 -27.02
C VAL A 108 -12.87 -7.39 -28.22
N LYS A 109 -11.64 -6.85 -28.17
CA LYS A 109 -11.01 -6.16 -29.31
C LYS A 109 -10.87 -7.04 -30.56
N ARG A 110 -10.89 -8.37 -30.42
CA ARG A 110 -10.86 -9.33 -31.54
C ARG A 110 -12.26 -9.72 -32.03
N GLY A 111 -13.32 -9.07 -31.54
CA GLY A 111 -14.70 -9.34 -31.92
C GLY A 111 -15.29 -10.63 -31.36
N LYS A 112 -14.62 -11.26 -30.38
CA LYS A 112 -15.11 -12.49 -29.74
C LYS A 112 -15.78 -12.17 -28.40
N PHE A 113 -16.84 -12.90 -28.06
CA PHE A 113 -17.45 -12.86 -26.73
C PHE A 113 -16.74 -13.87 -25.81
N PRO A 114 -15.94 -13.42 -24.83
CA PRO A 114 -15.22 -14.33 -23.95
C PRO A 114 -16.16 -14.99 -22.94
N SER A 115 -15.96 -16.27 -22.68
CA SER A 115 -16.52 -16.93 -21.50
C SER A 115 -15.65 -16.60 -20.27
N ILE A 116 -16.25 -16.54 -19.08
CA ILE A 116 -15.52 -16.23 -17.83
C ILE A 116 -14.31 -17.17 -17.64
N LYS A 117 -14.51 -18.47 -17.88
CA LYS A 117 -13.43 -19.48 -17.80
C LYS A 117 -12.26 -19.18 -18.73
N SER A 118 -12.50 -18.59 -19.90
CA SER A 118 -11.43 -18.26 -20.87
C SER A 118 -10.62 -17.02 -20.49
N VAL A 119 -11.18 -16.14 -19.66
CA VAL A 119 -10.54 -14.87 -19.24
C VAL A 119 -9.63 -15.08 -18.02
N ILE A 120 -10.02 -16.00 -17.14
CA ILE A 120 -9.34 -16.25 -15.87
C ILE A 120 -8.16 -17.22 -16.10
N ARG A 121 -7.00 -16.86 -15.56
CA ARG A 121 -5.83 -17.75 -15.52
C ARG A 121 -5.74 -18.44 -14.15
N ASP A 122 -6.22 -19.67 -14.07
CA ASP A 122 -6.34 -20.44 -12.82
C ASP A 122 -5.04 -20.52 -12.00
N LYS A 123 -3.89 -20.69 -12.68
CA LYS A 123 -2.59 -20.85 -12.00
C LYS A 123 -1.95 -19.55 -11.51
N LEU A 124 -2.47 -18.37 -11.87
CA LEU A 124 -1.80 -17.09 -11.60
C LEU A 124 -1.72 -16.80 -10.09
N LEU A 125 -2.86 -16.90 -9.40
CA LEU A 125 -2.94 -16.61 -7.98
C LEU A 125 -2.22 -17.70 -7.16
N THR A 126 -2.52 -18.96 -7.46
CA THR A 126 -1.98 -20.13 -6.79
C THR A 126 -0.45 -20.15 -6.85
N SER A 127 0.16 -20.02 -8.03
CA SER A 127 1.62 -20.07 -8.18
C SER A 127 2.34 -18.96 -7.41
N ARG A 128 1.78 -17.75 -7.37
CA ARG A 128 2.35 -16.63 -6.62
C ARG A 128 2.30 -16.83 -5.12
N ILE A 129 1.17 -17.31 -4.59
CA ILE A 129 1.05 -17.63 -3.16
C ILE A 129 2.03 -18.75 -2.78
N TYR A 130 2.06 -19.84 -3.55
CA TYR A 130 3.00 -20.95 -3.29
C TYR A 130 4.46 -20.49 -3.34
N SER A 131 4.84 -19.67 -4.31
CA SER A 131 6.21 -19.16 -4.42
C SER A 131 6.61 -18.32 -3.20
N SER A 132 5.74 -17.42 -2.73
CA SER A 132 6.02 -16.65 -1.51
C SER A 132 6.13 -17.52 -0.26
N MET A 133 5.28 -18.55 -0.13
CA MET A 133 5.34 -19.49 0.99
C MET A 133 6.59 -20.36 0.95
N ALA A 134 7.02 -20.81 -0.23
CA ALA A 134 8.17 -21.69 -0.38
C ALA A 134 9.51 -20.95 -0.20
N THR A 135 9.61 -19.73 -0.71
CA THR A 135 10.86 -18.94 -0.68
C THR A 135 10.97 -18.03 0.54
N GLY A 136 9.87 -17.79 1.26
CA GLY A 136 9.81 -16.81 2.34
C GLY A 136 9.95 -15.36 1.86
N THR A 137 9.82 -15.09 0.56
CA THR A 137 9.81 -13.72 -0.01
C THR A 137 8.37 -13.22 -0.17
N TRP A 138 8.03 -12.17 0.56
CA TRP A 138 6.67 -11.63 0.67
C TRP A 138 6.56 -10.21 0.10
N VAL A 139 5.33 -9.73 0.00
CA VAL A 139 4.99 -8.39 -0.48
C VAL A 139 5.71 -7.29 0.32
N GLY A 140 6.10 -6.23 -0.38
CA GLY A 140 6.82 -5.10 0.23
C GLY A 140 8.30 -5.36 0.51
N GLY A 141 8.92 -6.34 -0.18
CA GLY A 141 10.36 -6.62 -0.08
C GLY A 141 10.78 -7.38 1.17
N ARG A 142 9.83 -7.93 1.93
CA ARG A 142 10.10 -8.69 3.15
C ARG A 142 10.62 -10.09 2.79
N LYS A 143 11.63 -10.56 3.52
CA LYS A 143 12.27 -11.88 3.33
C LYS A 143 12.32 -12.63 4.66
N GLY A 144 12.41 -13.96 4.60
CA GLY A 144 12.57 -14.81 5.79
C GLY A 144 11.32 -15.00 6.63
N ILE A 145 10.14 -14.68 6.11
CA ILE A 145 8.87 -14.82 6.84
C ILE A 145 8.43 -16.29 6.92
N SER A 146 8.51 -17.01 5.80
CA SER A 146 8.21 -18.44 5.75
C SER A 146 9.52 -19.21 5.80
N GLN A 147 9.62 -20.13 6.76
CA GLN A 147 10.79 -20.97 6.97
C GLN A 147 10.37 -22.43 7.11
N ARG A 148 11.30 -23.35 6.88
CA ARG A 148 11.05 -24.76 7.13
C ARG A 148 10.93 -24.98 8.63
N ILE A 149 9.87 -25.67 9.05
CA ILE A 149 9.71 -26.07 10.45
C ILE A 149 10.85 -26.99 10.86
N GLN A 150 11.49 -26.69 11.99
CA GLN A 150 12.55 -27.50 12.54
C GLN A 150 11.93 -28.72 13.24
N ARG A 151 12.40 -29.92 12.92
CA ARG A 151 11.83 -31.19 13.42
C ARG A 151 12.86 -32.08 14.12
N LEU A 152 13.88 -31.49 14.74
CA LEU A 152 14.92 -32.26 15.43
C LEU A 152 14.41 -32.85 16.74
N ASN A 153 13.61 -32.10 17.49
CA ASN A 153 12.96 -32.54 18.72
C ASN A 153 11.63 -31.78 18.92
N PHE A 154 10.88 -32.14 19.97
CA PHE A 154 9.59 -31.53 20.27
C PHE A 154 9.70 -30.04 20.63
N LEU A 155 10.73 -29.65 21.39
CA LEU A 155 10.97 -28.27 21.80
C LEU A 155 11.28 -27.37 20.62
N ASP A 156 12.08 -27.83 19.65
CA ASP A 156 12.40 -27.10 18.42
C ASP A 156 11.18 -26.87 17.51
N THR A 157 10.12 -27.67 17.67
CA THR A 157 8.90 -27.58 16.85
C THR A 157 7.89 -26.60 17.44
N LEU A 158 7.91 -26.39 18.75
CA LEU A 158 7.05 -25.45 19.50
C LEU A 158 7.47 -24.00 19.29
#